data_AF-A0A242CN87-F1
#
_entry.id   AF-A0A242CN87-F1
#
_cell.length_a   1.000
_cell.length_b   1.000
_cell.length_c   1.000
_cell.angle_alpha   90.00
_cell.angle_beta   90.00
_cell.angle_gamma   90.00
#
_symmetry.space_group_name_H-M   'P 1'
#
loop_
_entity.id
_entity.type
_entity.pdbx_description
1 polymer ?
#
loop_
_entity_poly.entity_id
_entity_poly.type
_entity_poly.pdbx_seq_one_letter_code
_entity_poly.pdbx_strand_id
1 'polypeptide(L)'
;MEIKEENKRFALYDGETEIGEITWQETPDDVLEVDHTFVNPDYRGQQLAQKLLKAVVEKARREEKKIMPVCSFAVKEFKEKPEYDDVLVR
;
A
#
# COMPACT_ATOMS: atom_id res chain seq x y z
N MET A 1 -15.98 3.15 -5.81
CA MET A 1 -14.74 2.76 -5.10
C MET A 1 -14.00 3.95 -4.50
N GLU A 2 -13.85 3.96 -3.17
CA GLU A 2 -13.23 5.02 -2.36
C GLU A 2 -12.12 4.42 -1.48
N ILE A 3 -10.98 5.11 -1.32
CA ILE A 3 -9.93 4.71 -0.37
C ILE A 3 -10.04 5.62 0.87
N LYS A 4 -10.06 5.01 2.06
CA LYS A 4 -10.06 5.70 3.35
C LYS A 4 -8.81 5.36 4.14
N GLU A 5 -8.21 6.38 4.75
CA GLU A 5 -7.09 6.20 5.69
C GLU A 5 -7.62 5.96 7.09
N GLU A 6 -7.22 4.86 7.70
CA GLU A 6 -7.68 4.44 9.01
C GLU A 6 -6.51 3.81 9.75
N ASN A 7 -6.08 4.33 10.90
CA ASN A 7 -5.12 3.69 11.82
C ASN A 7 -4.04 2.80 11.17
N LYS A 8 -3.10 3.43 10.45
CA LYS A 8 -2.00 2.75 9.74
C LYS A 8 -2.43 1.71 8.69
N ARG A 9 -3.60 1.90 8.10
CA ARG A 9 -4.06 1.17 6.91
C ARG A 9 -4.79 2.10 5.94
N PHE A 10 -4.83 1.69 4.69
CA PHE A 10 -5.82 2.17 3.73
C PHE A 10 -6.82 1.06 3.47
N ALA A 11 -8.11 1.37 3.63
CA ALA A 11 -9.22 0.50 3.28
C ALA A 11 -9.89 0.98 1.99
N LEU A 12 -10.17 0.06 1.07
CA LEU A 12 -10.86 0.30 -0.18
C LEU A 12 -12.31 -0.15 -0.05
N TYR A 13 -13.25 0.76 -0.25
CA TYR A 13 -14.68 0.52 -0.19
C TYR A 13 -15.33 0.56 -1.56
N ASP A 14 -16.30 -0.32 -1.81
CA ASP A 14 -17.30 -0.15 -2.86
C ASP A 14 -18.68 0.03 -2.22
N GLY A 15 -19.19 1.27 -2.25
CA GLY A 15 -20.32 1.67 -1.41
C GLY A 15 -19.96 1.53 0.07
N GLU A 16 -20.75 0.74 0.80
CA GLU A 16 -20.54 0.44 2.23
C GLU A 16 -19.70 -0.83 2.46
N THR A 17 -19.32 -1.55 1.39
CA THR A 17 -18.59 -2.82 1.50
C THR A 17 -17.09 -2.58 1.42
N GLU A 18 -16.33 -3.04 2.41
CA GLU A 18 -14.87 -3.09 2.34
C GLU A 18 -14.45 -4.22 1.39
N ILE A 19 -13.69 -3.88 0.36
CA ILE A 19 -13.28 -4.82 -0.71
C ILE A 19 -11.76 -4.99 -0.80
N GLY A 20 -10.99 -4.30 0.03
CA GLY A 20 -9.56 -4.48 0.13
C GLY A 20 -8.92 -3.59 1.17
N GLU A 21 -7.70 -3.94 1.55
CA GLU A 21 -6.92 -3.18 2.52
C GLU A 21 -5.42 -3.31 2.25
N ILE A 22 -4.66 -2.33 2.72
CA ILE A 22 -3.21 -2.38 2.83
C ILE A 22 -2.82 -1.78 4.17
N THR A 23 -1.98 -2.47 4.93
CA THR A 23 -1.52 -2.02 6.24
C THR A 23 -0.05 -1.69 6.20
N TRP A 24 0.37 -0.85 7.14
CA TRP A 24 1.78 -0.61 7.41
C TRP A 24 2.04 -0.45 8.91
N GLN A 25 3.29 -0.68 9.31
CA GLN A 25 3.81 -0.21 10.59
C GLN A 25 4.73 0.99 10.36
N GLU A 26 4.85 1.85 11.37
CA GLU A 26 5.81 2.96 11.35
C GLU A 26 6.99 2.56 12.23
N THR A 27 8.20 2.62 11.67
CA THR A 27 9.45 2.40 12.41
C THR A 27 9.97 3.72 12.97
N PRO A 28 10.91 3.70 13.94
CA PRO A 28 11.56 4.90 14.44
C PRO A 28 12.31 5.73 13.38
N ASP A 29 12.78 5.09 12.31
CA ASP A 29 13.60 5.71 11.25
C ASP A 29 12.77 6.30 10.08
N ASP A 30 11.55 6.77 10.34
CA ASP A 30 10.65 7.32 9.31
C ASP A 30 10.38 6.35 8.13
N VAL A 31 10.31 5.05 8.42
CA VAL A 31 9.99 3.99 7.45
C VAL A 31 8.58 3.44 7.67
N LEU A 32 7.85 3.30 6.58
CA LEU A 32 6.58 2.57 6.52
C LEU A 32 6.87 1.12 6.10
N GLU A 33 6.75 0.20 7.05
CA GLU A 33 6.85 -1.23 6.80
C GLU A 33 5.51 -1.75 6.27
N VAL A 34 5.42 -2.04 4.97
CA VAL A 34 4.19 -2.53 4.33
C VAL A 34 4.11 -4.05 4.46
N ASP A 35 3.28 -4.51 5.40
CA ASP A 35 3.26 -5.89 5.91
C ASP A 35 2.04 -6.70 5.44
N HIS A 36 0.92 -6.05 5.08
CA HIS A 36 -0.26 -6.74 4.58
C HIS A 36 -0.88 -6.04 3.37
N THR A 37 -1.36 -6.81 2.40
CA THR A 37 -2.21 -6.32 1.32
C THR A 37 -3.22 -7.38 0.95
N PHE A 38 -4.50 -7.02 0.94
CA PHE A 38 -5.59 -7.91 0.63
C PHE A 38 -6.62 -7.24 -0.27
N VAL A 39 -7.20 -8.00 -1.19
CA VAL A 39 -8.35 -7.59 -2.01
C VAL A 39 -9.29 -8.78 -2.09
N ASN A 40 -10.58 -8.50 -1.93
CA ASN A 40 -11.64 -9.49 -2.06
C ASN A 40 -11.52 -10.23 -3.40
N PRO A 41 -11.52 -11.58 -3.41
CA PRO A 41 -11.41 -12.39 -4.63
C PRO A 41 -12.37 -12.00 -5.75
N ASP A 42 -13.60 -11.59 -5.43
CA ASP A 42 -14.62 -11.21 -6.40
C ASP A 42 -14.26 -9.92 -7.16
N TYR A 43 -13.33 -9.14 -6.62
CA TYR A 43 -12.86 -7.87 -7.18
C TYR A 43 -11.46 -7.96 -7.80
N ARG A 44 -10.90 -9.18 -7.93
CA ARG A 44 -9.59 -9.41 -8.57
C ARG A 44 -9.63 -9.06 -10.07
N GLY A 45 -8.45 -8.85 -10.65
CA GLY A 45 -8.29 -8.46 -12.06
C GLY A 45 -8.47 -6.96 -12.33
N GLN A 46 -8.85 -6.18 -11.33
CA GLN A 46 -9.08 -4.73 -11.46
C GLN A 46 -7.92 -3.86 -10.94
N GLN A 47 -6.76 -4.48 -10.66
CA GLN A 47 -5.56 -3.82 -10.15
C GLN A 47 -5.77 -3.04 -8.83
N LEU A 48 -6.69 -3.50 -7.96
CA LEU A 48 -7.04 -2.79 -6.73
C LEU A 48 -5.92 -2.83 -5.68
N ALA A 49 -5.16 -3.93 -5.62
CA ALA A 49 -4.01 -4.04 -4.72
C ALA A 49 -2.91 -3.03 -5.12
N GLN A 50 -2.70 -2.84 -6.43
CA GLN A 50 -1.80 -1.82 -6.96
C GLN A 50 -2.27 -0.41 -6.64
N LYS A 51 -3.59 -0.17 -6.72
CA LYS A 51 -4.18 1.12 -6.36
C LYS A 51 -3.96 1.45 -4.87
N LEU A 52 -4.13 0.46 -3.99
CA LEU A 52 -3.85 0.58 -2.56
C LEU A 52 -2.36 0.84 -2.30
N LEU A 53 -1.46 0.06 -2.90
CA LEU A 53 -0.02 0.27 -2.75
C LEU A 53 0.44 1.64 -3.25
N LYS A 54 -0.09 2.08 -4.39
CA LYS A 54 0.17 3.43 -4.91
C LYS A 54 -0.23 4.50 -3.90
N ALA A 55 -1.36 4.35 -3.19
CA ALA A 55 -1.75 5.29 -2.16
C ALA A 55 -0.73 5.37 -1.01
N VAL A 56 -0.15 4.24 -0.60
CA VAL A 56 0.94 4.19 0.39
C VAL A 56 2.20 4.87 -0.13
N VAL A 57 2.59 4.60 -1.37
CA VAL A 57 3.73 5.27 -2.03
C VAL A 57 3.55 6.79 -2.06
N GLU A 58 2.38 7.28 -2.47
CA GLU A 58 2.09 8.72 -2.48
C GLU A 58 2.08 9.32 -1.08
N LYS A 59 1.61 8.57 -0.06
CA LYS A 59 1.70 9.00 1.35
C LYS A 59 3.16 9.14 1.78
N ALA A 60 3.98 8.13 1.52
CA ALA A 60 5.40 8.16 1.86
C ALA A 60 6.12 9.35 1.22
N ARG A 61 5.83 9.65 -0.06
CA ARG A 61 6.35 10.85 -0.74
C ARG A 61 5.94 12.15 -0.05
N ARG A 62 4.66 12.30 0.30
CA ARG A 62 4.13 13.52 0.94
C ARG A 62 4.68 13.72 2.36
N GLU A 63 4.96 12.62 3.07
CA GLU A 63 5.45 12.64 4.44
C GLU A 63 6.98 12.54 4.53
N GLU A 64 7.68 12.55 3.40
CA GLU A 64 9.14 12.39 3.32
C GLU A 64 9.65 11.09 3.97
N LYS A 65 8.79 10.06 4.03
CA LYS A 65 9.09 8.73 4.59
C LYS A 65 9.61 7.77 3.53
N LYS A 66 10.27 6.71 3.98
CA LYS A 66 10.64 5.55 3.13
C LYS A 66 9.66 4.41 3.32
N ILE A 67 9.69 3.44 2.41
CA ILE A 67 8.89 2.22 2.44
C ILE A 67 9.82 1.02 2.48
N MET A 68 9.54 0.12 3.43
CA MET A 68 10.09 -1.23 3.47
C MET A 68 8.99 -2.21 3.07
N PRO A 69 9.02 -2.77 1.85
CA PRO A 69 8.04 -3.77 1.45
C PRO A 69 8.37 -5.12 2.10
N VAL A 70 7.49 -5.60 2.98
CA VAL A 70 7.64 -6.91 3.65
C VAL A 70 6.68 -7.93 3.07
N CYS A 71 5.46 -7.53 2.75
CA CYS A 71 4.50 -8.43 2.12
C CYS A 71 4.98 -8.81 0.70
N SER A 72 4.80 -10.09 0.33
CA SER A 72 5.29 -10.62 -0.96
C SER A 72 4.73 -9.89 -2.17
N PHE A 73 3.49 -9.38 -2.07
CA PHE A 73 2.88 -8.53 -3.09
C PHE A 73 3.62 -7.20 -3.25
N ALA A 74 3.86 -6.46 -2.17
CA ALA A 74 4.58 -5.20 -2.23
C ALA A 74 6.01 -5.40 -2.74
N VAL A 75 6.72 -6.43 -2.26
CA VAL A 75 8.07 -6.76 -2.75
C VAL A 75 8.08 -6.97 -4.27
N LYS A 76 7.07 -7.67 -4.80
CA LYS A 76 6.94 -7.89 -6.24
C LYS A 76 6.68 -6.57 -6.98
N GLU A 77 5.72 -5.77 -6.52
CA GLU A 77 5.37 -4.51 -7.18
C GLU A 77 6.56 -3.53 -7.20
N PHE A 78 7.32 -3.41 -6.12
CA PHE A 78 8.54 -2.58 -6.09
C PHE A 78 9.61 -3.07 -7.07
N LYS A 79 9.73 -4.38 -7.31
CA LYS A 79 10.66 -4.91 -8.33
C LYS A 79 10.22 -4.62 -9.76
N GLU A 80 8.92 -4.60 -10.01
CA GLU A 80 8.35 -4.42 -11.35
C GLU A 80 8.15 -2.95 -11.71
N LYS A 81 8.16 -2.04 -10.72
CA LYS A 81 7.86 -0.62 -10.87
C LYS A 81 9.04 0.25 -10.40
N PRO A 82 9.98 0.58 -11.30
CA PRO A 82 11.09 1.51 -11.00
C PRO A 82 10.61 2.89 -10.53
N GLU A 83 9.38 3.25 -10.88
CA GLU A 83 8.71 4.46 -10.40
C GLU A 83 8.52 4.52 -8.87
N TYR A 84 8.72 3.43 -8.12
CA TYR A 84 8.63 3.39 -6.66
C TYR A 84 10.01 3.45 -5.95
N ASP A 85 11.11 3.42 -6.71
CA ASP A 85 12.47 3.37 -6.16
C ASP A 85 12.85 4.62 -5.35
N ASP A 86 12.16 5.73 -5.55
CA ASP A 86 12.37 6.99 -4.84
C ASP A 86 11.99 6.90 -3.36
N VAL A 87 11.02 6.05 -3.02
CA VAL A 87 10.58 5.82 -1.63
C VAL A 87 11.09 4.50 -1.06
N LEU A 88 11.72 3.62 -1.84
CA LEU A 88 12.24 2.35 -1.34
C LEU A 88 13.40 2.55 -0.36
N VAL A 89 13.35 1.89 0.80
CA VAL A 89 14.48 1.80 1.74
C VAL A 89 15.63 1.02 1.10
N ARG A 90 16.87 1.50 1.26
CA ARG A 90 18.09 0.89 0.67
C ARG A 90 19.00 0.34 1.74
#